data_AF-X0GKP4-F1
#
_entry.id   AF-X0GKP4-F1
#
_cell.length_a   1.000
_cell.length_b   1.000
_cell.length_c   1.000
_cell.angle_alpha   90.00
_cell.angle_beta   90.00
_cell.angle_gamma   90.00
#
_symmetry.space_group_name_H-M   'P 1'
#
loop_
_entity.id
_entity.type
_entity.pdbx_description
1 polymer ?
#
loop_
_entity_poly.entity_id
_entity_poly.type
_entity_poly.pdbx_seq_one_letter_code
_entity_poly.pdbx_strand_id
1 'polypeptide(L)'
;MALLRDLEESHIVQAIASHLQHADPKTFALGFLITSAGYAVAYYLVALFYSLFISPLRRIPGPLLARMTRWWEYRLVKNGKSNLEFILLHSQYGPVVRIGPNRYSFSQPKDQ
;
A
#
# COMPACT_ATOMS: atom_id res chain seq x y z
N MET A 1 0.87 -6.05 52.35
CA MET A 1 2.31 -5.67 52.42
C MET A 1 3.22 -6.89 52.35
N ALA A 2 3.05 -7.94 53.18
CA ALA A 2 3.90 -9.15 53.12
C ALA A 2 3.74 -9.96 51.81
N LEU A 3 2.52 -10.15 51.33
CA LEU A 3 2.22 -10.87 50.08
C LEU A 3 2.80 -10.23 48.80
N LEU A 4 2.96 -8.91 48.78
CA LEU A 4 3.55 -8.21 47.62
C LEU A 4 5.07 -8.39 47.58
N ARG A 5 5.71 -8.42 48.76
CA ARG A 5 7.15 -8.66 48.90
C ARG A 5 7.52 -10.10 48.53
N ASP A 6 6.64 -11.05 48.85
CA ASP A 6 6.79 -12.47 48.53
C ASP A 6 6.66 -12.75 47.01
N LEU A 7 5.79 -12.02 46.30
CA LEU A 7 5.69 -12.09 44.85
C LEU A 7 6.92 -11.51 44.15
N GLU A 8 7.50 -10.44 44.70
CA GLU A 8 8.69 -9.76 44.15
C GLU A 8 9.96 -10.63 44.24
N GLU A 9 10.06 -11.46 45.28
CA GLU A 9 11.16 -12.43 45.44
C GLU A 9 10.94 -13.77 44.73
N SER A 10 9.79 -13.96 44.08
CA SER A 10 9.54 -15.19 43.34
C SER A 10 10.52 -15.33 42.16
N HIS A 11 11.17 -16.48 42.06
CA HIS A 11 12.10 -16.80 40.96
C HIS A 11 11.47 -16.61 39.57
N ILE A 12 10.14 -16.71 39.48
CA ILE A 12 9.37 -16.46 38.26
C ILE A 12 9.43 -14.97 37.86
N VAL A 13 9.22 -14.06 38.82
CA VAL A 13 9.29 -12.62 38.57
C VAL A 13 10.71 -12.19 38.21
N GLN A 14 11.73 -12.74 38.87
CA GLN A 14 13.14 -12.48 38.52
C GLN A 14 13.53 -13.05 37.15
N ALA A 15 13.03 -14.22 36.78
CA ALA A 15 13.24 -14.80 35.44
C ALA A 15 12.60 -13.95 34.34
N ILE A 16 11.39 -13.45 34.55
CA ILE A 16 10.71 -12.54 33.61
C ILE A 16 11.44 -11.19 33.55
N ALA A 17 11.82 -10.62 34.69
CA ALA A 17 12.53 -9.34 34.76
C ALA A 17 13.90 -9.40 34.07
N SER A 18 14.65 -10.49 34.24
CA SER A 18 15.94 -10.68 33.56
C SER A 18 15.79 -10.83 32.06
N HIS A 19 14.76 -11.53 31.56
CA HIS A 19 14.45 -11.58 30.12
C HIS A 19 14.06 -10.22 29.55
N LEU A 20 13.30 -9.41 30.30
CA LEU A 20 12.93 -8.05 29.90
C LEU A 20 14.13 -7.08 29.93
N GLN A 21 15.11 -7.29 30.80
CA GLN A 21 16.31 -6.46 30.90
C GLN A 21 17.34 -6.69 29.78
N HIS A 22 17.36 -7.88 29.16
CA HIS A 22 18.24 -8.19 28.01
C HIS A 22 17.61 -7.84 26.66
N ALA A 23 16.34 -7.43 26.66
CA ALA A 23 15.67 -7.02 25.44
C ALA A 23 16.15 -5.60 25.08
N ASP A 24 17.21 -5.55 24.27
CA ASP A 24 17.77 -4.28 23.80
C ASP A 24 16.65 -3.40 23.18
N PRO A 25 16.61 -2.10 23.49
CA PRO A 25 15.61 -1.19 22.93
C PRO A 25 15.60 -1.19 21.39
N LYS A 26 16.74 -1.55 20.77
CA LYS A 26 16.88 -1.75 19.33
C LYS A 26 16.05 -2.93 18.81
N THR A 27 15.95 -4.03 19.56
CA THR A 27 15.20 -5.23 19.18
C THR A 27 13.70 -4.96 19.14
N PHE A 28 13.19 -4.19 20.11
CA PHE A 28 11.80 -3.72 20.11
C PHE A 28 11.51 -2.76 18.94
N ALA A 29 12.40 -1.80 18.70
CA ALA A 29 12.26 -0.88 17.57
C ALA A 29 12.25 -1.62 16.22
N LEU A 30 13.10 -2.62 16.05
CA LEU A 30 13.21 -3.42 14.83
C LEU A 30 11.94 -4.27 14.62
N GLY A 31 11.39 -4.88 15.67
CA GLY A 31 10.11 -5.59 15.62
C GLY A 31 8.94 -4.69 15.23
N PHE A 32 8.89 -3.46 15.76
CA PHE A 32 7.87 -2.48 15.38
C PHE A 32 7.99 -2.05 13.91
N LEU A 33 9.22 -1.83 13.41
CA LEU A 33 9.47 -1.51 12.00
C LEU A 33 9.06 -2.65 11.05
N ILE A 34 9.37 -3.90 11.39
CA ILE A 34 8.96 -5.05 10.57
C ILE A 34 7.44 -5.18 10.55
N THR A 35 6.79 -5.06 11.70
CA THR A 35 5.33 -5.20 11.80
C THR A 35 4.59 -4.10 11.04
N SER A 36 5.04 -2.85 11.19
CA SER A 36 4.46 -1.71 10.47
C SER A 36 4.69 -1.80 8.95
N ALA A 37 5.87 -2.25 8.51
CA ALA A 37 6.13 -2.51 7.10
C ALA A 37 5.21 -3.62 6.55
N GLY A 38 5.03 -4.72 7.30
CA GLY A 38 4.12 -5.80 6.94
C GLY A 38 2.67 -5.32 6.81
N TYR A 39 2.19 -4.51 7.75
CA TYR A 39 0.85 -3.93 7.69
C TYR A 39 0.65 -3.01 6.48
N ALA A 40 1.63 -2.15 6.18
CA ALA A 40 1.59 -1.29 5.00
C ALA A 40 1.49 -2.11 3.71
N VAL A 41 2.31 -3.16 3.56
CA VAL A 41 2.27 -4.05 2.39
C VAL A 41 0.91 -4.73 2.26
N ALA A 42 0.38 -5.27 3.36
CA ALA A 42 -0.94 -5.91 3.37
C ALA A 42 -2.05 -4.93 2.95
N TYR A 43 -2.03 -3.69 3.48
CA TYR A 43 -2.97 -2.64 3.10
C TYR A 43 -2.92 -2.34 1.60
N TYR A 44 -1.72 -2.17 1.03
CA TYR A 44 -1.55 -1.93 -0.41
C TYR A 44 -2.07 -3.08 -1.26
N LEU A 45 -1.83 -4.33 -0.84
CA LEU A 45 -2.31 -5.51 -1.56
C LEU A 45 -3.84 -5.60 -1.53
N VAL A 46 -4.47 -5.34 -0.39
CA VAL A 46 -5.93 -5.32 -0.26
C VAL A 46 -6.53 -4.20 -1.11
N ALA A 47 -5.95 -3.01 -1.06
CA ALA A 47 -6.40 -1.87 -1.88
C ALA A 47 -6.27 -2.17 -3.38
N LEU A 48 -5.17 -2.80 -3.81
CA LEU A 48 -4.96 -3.22 -5.19
C LEU A 48 -5.99 -4.28 -5.61
N PHE A 49 -6.22 -5.28 -4.76
CA PHE A 49 -7.20 -6.34 -5.01
C PHE A 49 -8.61 -5.75 -5.12
N TYR A 50 -9.00 -4.87 -4.21
CA TYR A 50 -10.28 -4.18 -4.26
C TYR A 50 -10.45 -3.34 -5.55
N SER A 51 -9.41 -2.60 -5.94
CA SER A 51 -9.43 -1.78 -7.16
C SER A 51 -9.49 -2.60 -8.46
N LEU A 52 -8.91 -3.80 -8.46
CA LEU A 52 -8.90 -4.71 -9.62
C LEU A 52 -10.18 -5.54 -9.74
N PHE A 53 -10.70 -6.06 -8.62
CA PHE A 53 -11.78 -7.05 -8.64
C PHE A 53 -13.15 -6.48 -8.28
N ILE A 54 -13.22 -5.60 -7.28
CA ILE A 54 -14.50 -5.16 -6.68
C ILE A 54 -14.93 -3.80 -7.22
N SER A 55 -13.99 -2.93 -7.60
CA SER A 55 -14.31 -1.59 -8.07
C SER A 55 -15.24 -1.62 -9.30
N PRO A 56 -16.37 -0.87 -9.29
CA PRO A 56 -17.25 -0.75 -10.45
C PRO A 56 -16.52 -0.17 -11.67
N LEU A 57 -15.38 0.50 -11.45
CA LEU A 57 -14.51 1.05 -12.49
C LEU A 57 -13.53 0.03 -13.09
N ARG A 58 -13.60 -1.28 -12.74
CA ARG A 58 -12.78 -2.33 -13.37
C ARG A 58 -13.05 -2.48 -14.87
N ARG A 59 -14.26 -2.12 -15.30
CA ARG A 59 -14.70 -2.23 -16.70
C ARG A 59 -13.97 -1.26 -17.61
N ILE A 60 -13.34 -0.23 -17.03
CA ILE A 60 -12.63 0.78 -17.80
C ILE A 60 -11.35 0.17 -18.37
N PRO A 61 -11.25 0.08 -19.71
CA PRO A 61 -10.07 -0.48 -20.37
C PRO A 61 -8.85 0.43 -20.20
N GLY A 62 -7.66 -0.14 -20.40
CA GLY A 62 -6.40 0.58 -20.29
C GLY A 62 -5.20 -0.32 -20.04
N PRO A 63 -3.97 0.22 -20.17
CA PRO A 63 -2.72 -0.53 -20.10
C PRO A 63 -2.53 -1.25 -18.76
N LEU A 64 -1.99 -2.47 -18.76
CA LEU A 64 -1.77 -3.24 -17.52
C LEU A 64 -0.87 -2.50 -16.53
N LEU A 65 0.20 -1.86 -17.02
CA LEU A 65 1.11 -1.08 -16.17
C LEU A 65 0.43 0.14 -15.54
N ALA A 66 -0.53 0.76 -16.25
CA ALA A 66 -1.35 1.85 -15.74
C ALA A 66 -2.32 1.37 -14.64
N ARG A 67 -2.74 0.10 -14.66
CA ARG A 67 -3.58 -0.49 -13.59
C ARG A 67 -2.80 -0.73 -12.30
N MET A 68 -1.53 -1.11 -12.42
CA MET A 68 -0.73 -1.55 -11.28
C MET A 68 0.07 -0.41 -10.63
N THR A 69 0.58 0.54 -11.42
CA THR A 69 1.54 1.52 -10.91
C THR A 69 1.36 2.91 -11.54
N ARG A 70 1.73 3.95 -10.78
CA ARG A 70 1.84 5.32 -11.31
C ARG A 70 3.06 5.54 -12.21
N TRP A 71 3.99 4.58 -12.22
CA TRP A 71 5.24 4.67 -12.98
C TRP A 71 5.02 4.76 -14.50
N TRP A 72 3.98 4.10 -15.01
CA TRP A 72 3.63 4.17 -16.43
C TRP A 72 3.31 5.60 -16.87
N GLU A 73 2.44 6.29 -16.12
CA GLU A 73 2.09 7.69 -16.39
C GLU A 73 3.28 8.62 -16.18
N TYR A 74 4.08 8.39 -15.14
CA TYR A 74 5.29 9.17 -14.91
C TYR A 74 6.27 9.06 -16.08
N ARG A 75 6.48 7.88 -16.66
CA ARG A 75 7.31 7.72 -17.86
C ARG A 75 6.77 8.52 -19.04
N LEU A 76 5.46 8.53 -19.25
CA LEU A 76 4.82 9.27 -20.34
C LEU A 76 5.00 10.78 -20.21
N VAL A 77 4.79 11.30 -19.00
CA VAL A 77 4.97 12.72 -18.68
C VAL A 77 6.43 13.10 -18.78
N LYS A 78 7.35 12.30 -18.22
CA LYS A 78 8.79 12.53 -18.28
C LYS A 78 9.31 12.59 -19.72
N ASN A 79 8.75 11.78 -20.61
CA ASN A 79 9.12 11.75 -22.03
C ASN A 79 8.45 12.87 -22.86
N GLY A 80 7.56 13.68 -22.26
CA GLY A 80 6.83 14.76 -22.95
C GLY A 80 5.81 14.28 -24.00
N LYS A 81 5.55 12.97 -24.07
CA LYS A 81 4.67 12.34 -25.08
C LYS A 81 3.30 11.95 -24.54
N SER A 82 2.98 12.33 -23.30
CA SER A 82 1.71 11.99 -22.64
C SER A 82 0.48 12.34 -23.47
N ASN A 83 0.48 13.50 -24.13
CA ASN A 83 -0.68 13.96 -24.91
C ASN A 83 -0.96 13.06 -26.12
N LEU A 84 0.08 12.69 -26.87
CA LEU A 84 -0.06 11.80 -28.04
C LEU A 84 -0.52 10.41 -27.60
N GLU A 85 0.05 9.90 -26.51
CA GLU A 85 -0.27 8.59 -25.98
C GLU A 85 -1.69 8.52 -25.43
N PHE A 86 -2.19 9.59 -24.79
CA PHE A 86 -3.59 9.66 -24.36
C PHE A 86 -4.55 9.66 -25.56
N ILE A 87 -4.22 10.36 -26.66
CA ILE A 87 -5.01 10.31 -27.89
C ILE A 87 -5.03 8.90 -28.48
N LEU A 88 -3.88 8.23 -28.55
CA LEU A 88 -3.79 6.84 -29.04
C LEU A 88 -4.60 5.88 -28.18
N LEU A 89 -4.53 6.05 -26.86
CA LEU A 89 -5.29 5.25 -25.92
C LEU A 89 -6.79 5.46 -26.07
N HIS A 90 -7.24 6.70 -26.23
CA HIS A 90 -8.65 6.99 -26.48
C HIS A 90 -9.13 6.45 -27.84
N SER A 91 -8.26 6.41 -28.85
CA SER A 91 -8.53 5.76 -30.14
C SER A 91 -8.68 4.24 -29.99
N GLN A 92 -7.84 3.59 -29.17
CA GLN A 92 -7.83 2.14 -29.00
C GLN A 92 -8.91 1.62 -28.05
N TYR A 93 -9.13 2.31 -26.94
CA TYR A 93 -9.93 1.83 -25.81
C TYR A 93 -11.25 2.59 -25.65
N GLY A 94 -11.44 3.69 -26.38
CA GLY A 94 -12.67 4.47 -26.40
C GLY A 94 -12.65 5.72 -25.50
N PRO A 95 -13.83 6.28 -25.17
CA PRO A 95 -13.95 7.60 -24.57
C PRO A 95 -13.39 7.69 -23.15
N VAL A 96 -13.29 6.56 -22.43
CA VAL A 96 -12.79 6.50 -21.06
C VAL A 96 -11.66 5.47 -20.97
N VAL A 97 -10.49 5.90 -20.50
CA VAL A 97 -9.31 5.02 -20.39
C VAL A 97 -8.64 5.18 -19.04
N ARG A 98 -8.21 4.07 -18.44
CA ARG A 98 -7.43 4.06 -17.20
C ARG A 98 -5.97 4.42 -17.47
N ILE A 99 -5.50 5.51 -16.88
CA ILE A 99 -4.11 6.03 -17.01
C ILE A 99 -3.27 5.81 -15.74
N GLY A 100 -3.88 5.42 -14.63
CA GLY A 100 -3.18 5.11 -13.38
C GLY A 100 -4.02 4.28 -12.40
N PRO A 101 -3.42 3.79 -11.31
CA PRO A 101 -4.17 3.16 -10.21
C PRO A 101 -5.06 4.25 -9.59
N ASN A 102 -6.36 4.18 -9.85
CA ASN A 102 -7.38 5.18 -9.51
C ASN A 102 -7.33 6.50 -10.34
N ARG A 103 -6.75 6.50 -11.54
CA ARG A 103 -6.84 7.64 -12.46
C ARG A 103 -7.38 7.25 -13.83
N TYR A 104 -8.20 8.14 -14.38
CA TYR A 104 -8.93 7.96 -15.62
C TYR A 104 -8.81 9.21 -16.46
N SER A 105 -8.71 9.01 -17.77
CA SER A 105 -8.77 10.05 -18.78
C SER A 105 -10.12 9.94 -19.49
N PHE A 106 -10.73 11.09 -19.77
CA PHE A 106 -12.02 11.22 -20.47
C PHE A 106 -11.80 12.11 -21.70
N SER A 107 -12.23 11.65 -22.88
CA SER A 107 -12.11 12.43 -24.13
C SER A 107 -13.36 13.25 -24.45
N GLN A 108 -14.49 12.99 -23.79
CA GLN A 108 -15.77 13.68 -24.02
C GLN A 108 -16.22 14.43 -22.75
N PRO A 109 -16.72 15.67 -22.86
CA PRO A 109 -17.15 16.46 -21.71
C PRO A 109 -18.44 15.98 -21.03
N LYS A 110 -19.22 15.11 -21.68
CA LYS A 110 -20.56 14.71 -21.20
C LYS A 110 -20.55 13.75 -20.01
N ASP A 111 -19.38 13.22 -19.65
CA ASP A 111 -19.21 12.16 -18.66
C ASP A 111 -18.53 12.64 -17.35
N GLN A 112 -18.42 13.97 -17.13
CA GLN A 112 -17.84 14.58 -15.93
C GLN A 112 -18.90 15.04 -14.93
#